data_AF-A0A2R9SUT1-F1
#
_entry.id   AF-A0A2R9SUT1-F1
#
_cell.length_a   1.000
_cell.length_b   1.000
_cell.length_c   1.000
_cell.angle_alpha   90.00
_cell.angle_beta   90.00
_cell.angle_gamma   90.00
#
_symmetry.space_group_name_H-M   'P 1'
#
loop_
_entity.id
_entity.type
_entity.pdbx_description
1 polymer ?
#
loop_
_entity_poly.entity_id
_entity_poly.type
_entity_poly.pdbx_seq_one_letter_code
_entity_poly.pdbx_strand_id
1 'polypeptide(L)' 'MNKGDIIIYACVIIGAGIGLALGSALPGVLVGLGIGYLVKWSMKSEK' A
#
# COMPACT_ATOMS: atom_id res chain seq x y z
N MET A 1 -6.56 15.76 -3.95
CA MET A 1 -6.07 14.39 -3.62
C MET A 1 -7.05 13.39 -4.21
N ASN A 2 -6.63 12.58 -5.18
CA ASN A 2 -7.54 11.59 -5.77
C ASN A 2 -7.74 10.43 -4.78
N LYS A 3 -8.95 9.86 -4.73
CA LYS A 3 -9.29 8.74 -3.84
C LYS A 3 -8.33 7.55 -3.97
N GLY A 4 -7.80 7.31 -5.17
CA GLY A 4 -6.85 6.22 -5.41
C GLY A 4 -5.49 6.39 -4.73
N ASP A 5 -5.06 7.63 -4.47
CA ASP A 5 -3.77 7.89 -3.80
C ASP A 5 -3.90 7.70 -2.28
N ILE A 6 -5.10 7.92 -1.74
CA ILE A 6 -5.45 7.64 -0.33
C ILE A 6 -5.34 6.15 0.01
N ILE A 7 -5.74 5.28 -0.93
CA ILE A 7 -5.68 3.82 -0.74
C ILE A 7 -4.22 3.36 -0.69
N ILE A 8 -3.38 3.88 -1.58
CA ILE A 8 -1.93 3.59 -1.56
C ILE A 8 -1.32 4.05 -0.23
N TYR A 9 -1.65 5.25 0.22
CA TYR A 9 -1.14 5.78 1.49
C TYR A 9 -1.51 4.90 2.69
N ALA A 10 -2.77 4.45 2.75
CA ALA A 10 -3.24 3.54 3.80
C ALA A 10 -2.51 2.19 3.77
N CYS A 11 -2.38 1.57 2.59
CA CYS A 11 -1.65 0.31 2.43
C CYS A 11 -0.17 0.44 2.79
N VAL A 12 0.47 1.55 2.44
CA VAL A 12 1.88 1.82 2.80
C VAL A 12 2.05 1.98 4.31
N ILE A 13 1.17 2.71 4.99
CA ILE A 13 1.25 2.88 6.45
C ILE A 13 1.08 1.53 7.18
N ILE A 14 0.10 0.73 6.76
CA ILE A 14 -0.12 -0.61 7.34
C ILE A 14 1.07 -1.53 7.05
N GLY A 15 1.57 -1.53 5.81
CA GLY A 15 2.74 -2.31 5.41
C GLY A 15 4.01 -1.91 6.17
N ALA A 16 4.23 -0.62 6.39
CA ALA A 16 5.31 -0.10 7.20
C ALA A 16 5.19 -0.54 8.66
N GLY A 17 3.99 -0.49 9.24
CA GLY A 17 3.73 -0.92 10.61
C GLY A 17 4.03 -2.42 10.82
N ILE A 18 3.56 -3.26 9.89
CA ILE A 18 3.81 -4.71 9.92
C ILE A 18 5.30 -5.00 9.68
N GLY A 19 5.93 -4.33 8.71
CA GLY A 19 7.37 -4.47 8.44
C GLY A 19 8.23 -4.06 9.62
N LEU A 20 7.88 -2.96 10.30
CA LEU A 20 8.58 -2.51 11.50
C LEU A 20 8.44 -3.52 12.65
N ALA A 21 7.25 -4.11 12.84
CA ALA A 21 7.03 -5.16 13.83
C ALA A 21 7.84 -6.43 13.55
N LEU A 22 8.12 -6.74 12.28
CA LEU A 22 8.97 -7.85 11.84
C LEU A 22 10.47 -7.51 11.84
N GLY A 23 10.86 -6.32 12.29
CA GLY A 23 12.25 -5.85 12.31
C GLY A 23 12.81 -5.45 10.94
N SER A 24 11.95 -5.33 9.92
CA SER A 24 12.31 -4.98 8.55
C SER A 24 11.26 -4.05 7.93
N ALA A 25 11.36 -2.75 8.26
CA ALA A 25 10.42 -1.73 7.81
C ALA A 25 10.43 -1.49 6.29
N LEU A 26 11.61 -1.54 5.66
CA LEU A 26 11.78 -1.34 4.22
C LEU A 26 10.97 -2.33 3.36
N PRO A 27 11.08 -3.66 3.55
CA PRO A 27 10.28 -4.61 2.78
C PRO A 27 8.78 -4.48 3.07
N GLY A 28 8.38 -4.13 4.30
CA GLY A 28 6.97 -3.89 4.63
C GLY A 28 6.36 -2.70 3.86
N VAL A 29 7.09 -1.59 3.76
CA VAL A 29 6.70 -0.43 2.95
C VAL A 29 6.57 -0.80 1.47
N LEU A 30 7.52 -1.57 0.93
CA LEU A 30 7.50 -2.01 -0.47
C LEU A 30 6.30 -2.92 -0.78
N VAL A 31 5.99 -3.86 0.12
CA VAL A 31 4.81 -4.72 0.01
C VAL A 31 3.53 -3.89 0.08
N GLY A 32 3.44 -2.94 1.03
CA GLY A 32 2.29 -2.03 1.15
C GLY A 32 2.09 -1.15 -0.09
N LEU A 33 3.17 -0.65 -0.69
CA LEU A 33 3.13 0.12 -1.92
C LEU A 33 2.68 -0.74 -3.11
N GLY A 34 3.21 -1.96 -3.23
CA GLY A 34 2.84 -2.92 -4.26
C GLY A 34 1.36 -3.29 -4.21
N ILE A 35 0.84 -3.64 -3.02
CA ILE A 35 -0.57 -3.95 -2.81
C ILE A 35 -1.44 -2.71 -3.08
N GLY A 36 -1.04 -1.53 -2.61
CA GLY A 36 -1.78 -0.29 -2.85
C GLY A 36 -1.95 0.02 -4.34
N TYR A 37 -0.91 -0.19 -5.15
CA TYR A 37 -0.98 -0.04 -6.60
C TYR A 37 -1.86 -1.12 -7.26
N LEU A 38 -1.77 -2.37 -6.80
CA LEU A 38 -2.57 -3.48 -7.31
C LEU A 38 -4.06 -3.25 -7.07
N VAL A 39 -4.44 -2.78 -5.87
CA VAL A 39 -5.81 -2.40 -5.51
C VAL A 39 -6.27 -1.19 -6.33
N LYS A 40 -5.44 -0.15 -6.48
CA LYS A 40 -5.76 1.00 -7.32
C LYS A 40 -5.98 0.59 -8.78
N TRP A 41 -5.18 -0.34 -9.30
CA TRP A 41 -5.28 -0.83 -10.66
C TRP A 41 -6.53 -1.68 -10.86
N SER A 42 -6.84 -2.56 -9.91
CA SER A 42 -8.07 -3.37 -9.91
C SER A 42 -9.32 -2.49 -9.84
N MET A 43 -9.38 -1.49 -8.95
CA MET A 43 -10.49 -0.54 -8.89
C MET A 43 -10.59 0.37 -10.13
N LYS A 44 -9.47 0.69 -10.78
CA LYS A 44 -9.47 1.45 -12.03
C LYS A 44 -9.91 0.59 -13.22
N SER A 45 -9.65 -0.72 -13.18
CA SER A 45 -10.05 -1.68 -14.22
C SER A 45 -11.52 -2.08 -14.12
N GLU A 46 -12.18 -1.82 -12.99
CA GLU A 46 -13.62 -2.09 -12.79
C GLU A 46 -14.53 -0.98 -13.38
N LYS A 47 -13.98 -0.06 -14.18
CA LYS A 47 -14.73 1.02 -14.84
C LYS A 47 -14.42 1.08 -16.33
#